data_AF-A0A161MDZ2-F1
#
_entry.id   AF-A0A161MDZ2-F1
#
_cell.length_a   1.000
_cell.length_b   1.000
_cell.length_c   1.000
_cell.angle_alpha   90.00
_cell.angle_beta   90.00
_cell.angle_gamma   90.00
#
_symmetry.space_group_name_H-M   'P 1'
#
loop_
_entity.id
_entity.type
_entity.pdbx_description
1 polymer ?
#
loop_
_entity_poly.entity_id
_entity_poly.type
_entity_poly.pdbx_seq_one_letter_code
_entity_poly.pdbx_strand_id
1 'polypeptide(L)'
;MGKVVGGDTGVTSKTSPPEVEVKKKPAEDEWSRKKEKTTRTEKDRDRRRAHSPEHKAEPPKKIKKKDADAPAKLLDDLFRKTKATPCIYWLPLTAAQIAVKEEMRRQHMAEHERRLAELRKTDVGSRRDNKERDRDRDRE
;
A
#
# COMPACT_ATOMS: atom_id res chain seq x y z
N MET A 1 -30.74 39.81 -12.49
CA MET A 1 -31.44 39.98 -11.19
C MET A 1 -31.30 38.65 -10.44
N GLY A 2 -30.61 38.47 -9.32
CA GLY A 2 -30.33 39.40 -8.22
C GLY A 2 -31.22 39.07 -7.04
N LYS A 3 -30.96 37.97 -6.32
CA LYS A 3 -31.39 37.76 -4.93
C LYS A 3 -30.35 36.93 -4.18
N VAL A 4 -29.45 37.67 -3.54
CA VAL A 4 -28.65 37.21 -2.40
C VAL A 4 -29.58 37.30 -1.18
N VAL A 5 -29.65 36.25 -0.37
CA VAL A 5 -30.20 36.37 0.98
C VAL A 5 -29.26 35.62 1.90
N GLY A 6 -28.52 36.40 2.68
CA GLY A 6 -27.63 35.92 3.72
C GLY A 6 -28.40 35.34 4.90
N GLY A 7 -27.72 34.48 5.63
CA GLY A 7 -28.15 33.91 6.89
C GLY A 7 -26.92 33.57 7.71
N ASP A 8 -26.28 34.61 8.24
CA ASP A 8 -25.31 34.51 9.32
C ASP A 8 -26.04 34.13 10.61
N THR A 9 -25.77 32.94 11.14
CA THR A 9 -25.85 32.69 12.59
C THR A 9 -24.70 31.77 12.99
N GLY A 10 -23.64 32.39 13.51
CA GLY A 10 -22.62 31.68 14.24
C GLY A 10 -23.18 31.15 15.56
N VAL A 11 -22.97 29.86 15.82
CA VAL A 11 -22.92 29.33 17.19
C VAL A 11 -21.59 28.62 17.36
N THR A 12 -20.71 29.27 18.10
CA THR A 12 -19.47 28.70 18.60
C THR A 12 -19.79 27.69 19.70
N SER A 13 -19.54 26.40 19.46
CA SER A 13 -19.36 25.43 20.54
C SER A 13 -18.00 24.77 20.36
N LYS A 14 -17.05 25.23 21.17
CA LYS A 14 -15.78 24.57 21.43
C LYS A 14 -16.09 23.20 22.04
N THR A 15 -15.71 22.13 21.35
CA THR A 15 -15.50 20.81 21.96
C THR A 15 -14.35 20.16 21.23
N SER A 16 -13.18 20.23 21.85
CA SER A 16 -11.92 19.64 21.41
C SER A 16 -12.06 18.12 21.24
N PRO A 17 -11.61 17.52 20.13
CA PRO A 17 -11.35 16.09 20.08
C PRO A 17 -10.05 15.78 20.87
N PRO A 18 -10.00 14.68 21.65
CA PRO A 18 -8.77 14.28 22.34
C PRO A 18 -7.68 13.88 21.33
N GLU A 19 -6.49 14.47 21.49
CA GLU A 19 -5.27 14.09 20.79
C GLU A 19 -4.93 12.62 21.06
N VAL A 20 -5.13 11.76 20.07
CA VAL A 20 -4.45 10.48 19.98
C VAL A 20 -3.19 10.69 19.16
N GLU A 21 -2.05 10.78 19.86
CA GLU A 21 -0.71 10.81 19.29
C GLU A 21 -0.51 9.62 18.33
N VAL A 22 -0.60 9.90 17.03
CA VAL A 22 -0.17 8.96 15.99
C VAL A 22 1.36 8.97 15.99
N LYS A 23 1.97 8.03 16.72
CA LYS A 23 3.39 7.66 16.57
C LYS A 23 3.64 7.24 15.11
N LYS A 24 4.06 8.20 14.28
CA LYS A 24 4.55 7.94 12.93
C LYS A 24 5.84 7.13 13.03
N LYS A 25 5.88 6.01 12.30
CA LYS A 25 7.03 5.10 12.21
C LYS A 25 8.15 5.78 11.40
N PRO A 26 9.44 5.68 11.79
CA PRO A 26 10.57 6.40 11.16
C PRO A 26 11.12 5.73 9.88
N ALA A 27 10.28 5.04 9.10
CA ALA A 27 10.77 4.24 7.97
C ALA A 27 11.03 5.06 6.68
N GLU A 28 10.41 6.24 6.55
CA GLU A 28 10.44 7.03 5.31
C GLU A 28 11.70 7.90 5.18
N ASP A 29 12.25 8.34 6.32
CA ASP A 29 13.45 9.19 6.38
C ASP A 29 14.76 8.42 6.06
N GLU A 30 14.82 7.14 6.41
CA GLU A 30 16.04 6.33 6.25
C GLU A 30 16.32 6.01 4.76
N TRP A 31 15.27 5.78 3.98
CA TRP A 31 15.36 5.52 2.55
C TRP A 31 15.82 6.76 1.77
N SER A 32 15.35 7.94 2.17
CA SER A 32 15.67 9.22 1.52
C SER A 32 17.14 9.61 1.71
N ARG A 33 17.69 9.43 2.92
CA ARG A 33 19.13 9.71 3.20
C ARG A 33 20.07 8.72 2.51
N LYS A 34 19.67 7.45 2.35
CA LYS A 34 20.46 6.43 1.65
C LYS A 34 20.54 6.71 0.14
N LYS A 35 19.48 7.24 -0.46
CA LYS A 35 19.46 7.63 -1.87
C LYS A 35 20.40 8.79 -2.16
N GLU A 36 20.44 9.81 -1.31
CA GLU A 36 21.30 10.98 -1.55
C GLU A 36 22.80 10.63 -1.48
N LYS A 37 23.20 9.77 -0.54
CA LYS A 37 24.60 9.35 -0.35
C LYS A 37 25.13 8.49 -1.51
N THR A 38 24.27 7.70 -2.16
CA THR A 38 24.63 6.88 -3.32
C THR A 38 24.79 7.71 -4.60
N THR A 39 23.94 8.71 -4.84
CA THR A 39 24.07 9.62 -5.99
C THR A 39 25.36 10.45 -5.98
N ARG A 40 25.83 10.90 -4.81
CA ARG A 40 27.08 11.68 -4.73
C ARG A 40 28.33 10.83 -5.01
N THR A 41 28.32 9.56 -4.64
CA THR A 41 29.46 8.64 -4.86
C THR A 41 29.54 8.13 -6.29
N GLU A 42 28.40 8.02 -6.97
CA GLU A 42 28.36 7.60 -8.38
C GLU A 42 28.90 8.68 -9.33
N LYS A 43 28.56 9.96 -9.06
CA LYS A 43 29.04 11.11 -9.85
C LYS A 43 30.56 11.35 -9.75
N ASP A 44 31.20 10.93 -8.67
CA ASP A 44 32.67 11.05 -8.49
C ASP A 44 33.44 9.94 -9.24
N ARG A 45 32.84 8.74 -9.38
CA ARG A 45 33.45 7.62 -10.10
C ARG A 45 33.46 7.84 -11.62
N ASP A 46 32.47 8.54 -12.15
CA ASP A 46 32.35 8.82 -13.57
C ASP A 46 33.47 9.75 -14.09
N ARG A 47 33.89 10.72 -13.25
CA ARG A 47 34.98 11.65 -13.60
C ARG A 47 36.37 11.01 -13.62
N ARG A 48 36.59 9.92 -12.88
CA ARG A 48 37.89 9.21 -12.87
C ARG A 48 38.06 8.24 -14.04
N ARG A 49 37.00 7.96 -14.79
CA ARG A 49 37.03 7.04 -15.93
C ARG A 49 37.38 7.72 -17.26
N ALA A 50 37.42 9.05 -17.27
CA ALA A 50 37.66 9.84 -18.47
C ALA A 50 39.14 10.00 -18.88
N HIS A 51 40.09 9.38 -18.16
CA HIS A 51 41.51 9.48 -18.51
C HIS A 51 42.22 8.11 -18.43
N SER A 52 42.04 7.29 -19.46
CA SER A 52 42.95 6.15 -19.72
C SER A 52 43.33 6.17 -21.21
N PRO A 53 44.64 6.28 -21.55
CA PRO A 53 45.10 6.39 -22.93
C PRO A 53 44.88 5.09 -23.70
N GLU A 54 44.57 5.25 -24.99
CA GLU A 54 44.32 4.20 -25.98
C GLU A 54 45.34 3.06 -25.93
N HIS A 55 44.93 1.90 -25.40
CA HIS A 55 45.62 0.64 -25.67
C HIS A 55 44.96 -0.01 -26.89
N LYS A 56 45.60 0.13 -28.06
CA LYS A 56 45.31 -0.64 -29.28
C LYS A 56 45.57 -2.13 -28.99
N ALA A 57 44.59 -2.83 -28.43
CA ALA A 57 44.56 -4.28 -28.42
C ALA A 57 43.64 -4.77 -29.54
N GLU A 58 44.18 -5.61 -30.41
CA GLU A 58 43.46 -6.30 -31.48
C GLU A 58 42.18 -6.95 -30.96
N PRO A 59 41.07 -6.96 -31.74
CA PRO A 59 39.82 -7.53 -31.28
C PRO A 59 39.98 -9.05 -31.14
N PRO A 60 39.84 -9.64 -29.93
CA PRO A 60 39.89 -11.07 -29.76
C PRO A 60 38.76 -11.71 -30.57
N LYS A 61 39.13 -12.68 -31.41
CA LYS A 61 38.21 -13.45 -32.27
C LYS A 61 37.07 -14.00 -31.40
N LYS A 62 35.85 -13.67 -31.80
CA LYS A 62 34.60 -14.02 -31.11
C LYS A 62 34.51 -15.54 -30.94
N ILE A 63 34.79 -16.04 -29.73
CA ILE A 63 34.41 -17.38 -29.32
C ILE A 63 32.89 -17.42 -29.38
N LYS A 64 32.35 -18.09 -30.41
CA LYS A 64 30.92 -18.42 -30.50
C LYS A 64 30.61 -19.37 -29.35
N LYS A 65 30.24 -18.84 -28.19
CA LYS A 65 29.55 -19.59 -27.14
C LYS A 65 28.18 -19.98 -27.69
N LYS A 66 28.14 -21.14 -28.35
CA LYS A 66 26.92 -21.89 -28.60
C LYS A 66 26.63 -22.67 -27.32
N ASP A 67 26.11 -21.98 -26.31
CA ASP A 67 25.43 -22.64 -25.21
C ASP A 67 23.98 -22.19 -25.28
N ALA A 68 23.16 -23.10 -25.79
CA ALA A 68 21.73 -23.05 -25.67
C ALA A 68 21.38 -23.27 -24.20
N ASP A 69 20.99 -22.24 -23.47
CA ASP A 69 20.21 -22.42 -22.26
C ASP A 69 19.18 -21.29 -22.14
N ALA A 70 18.02 -21.57 -22.73
CA ALA A 70 16.84 -20.72 -22.96
C ALA A 70 17.08 -19.40 -23.73
N PRO A 71 16.28 -19.07 -24.77
CA PRO A 71 16.20 -17.67 -25.19
C PRO A 71 15.83 -16.87 -23.94
N ALA A 72 16.66 -15.88 -23.59
CA ALA A 72 16.39 -14.99 -22.46
C ALA A 72 14.92 -14.57 -22.56
N LYS A 73 14.08 -15.08 -21.64
CA LYS A 73 12.62 -14.92 -21.70
C LYS A 73 12.34 -13.45 -21.96
N LEU A 74 11.62 -13.15 -23.05
CA LEU A 74 11.36 -11.78 -23.44
C LEU A 74 10.57 -11.10 -22.32
N LEU A 75 10.75 -9.79 -22.11
CA LEU A 75 10.01 -9.07 -21.07
C LEU A 75 8.49 -9.26 -21.21
N ASP A 76 8.02 -9.40 -22.45
CA ASP A 76 6.61 -9.64 -22.79
C ASP A 76 6.12 -11.04 -22.38
N ASP A 77 7.02 -12.02 -22.21
CA ASP A 77 6.68 -13.37 -21.73
C ASP A 77 6.46 -13.39 -20.21
N LEU A 78 7.10 -12.46 -19.49
CA LEU A 78 7.07 -12.39 -18.03
C LEU A 78 6.06 -11.36 -17.53
N PHE A 79 5.88 -10.24 -18.24
CA PHE A 79 5.11 -9.10 -17.77
C PHE A 79 4.15 -8.60 -18.84
N ARG A 80 3.01 -8.06 -18.40
CA ARG A 80 2.06 -7.38 -19.27
C ARG A 80 2.45 -5.90 -19.38
N LYS A 81 2.40 -5.35 -20.58
CA LYS A 81 2.66 -3.93 -20.85
C LYS A 81 1.36 -3.15 -20.99
N THR A 82 1.26 -1.98 -20.36
CA THR A 82 0.13 -1.05 -20.57
C THR A 82 0.24 -0.35 -21.91
N LYS A 83 -0.91 0.06 -22.50
CA LYS A 83 -0.96 0.82 -23.76
C LYS A 83 -0.85 2.34 -23.58
N ALA A 84 -0.93 2.84 -22.33
CA ALA A 84 -0.87 4.26 -22.02
C ALA A 84 0.58 4.77 -21.98
N THR A 85 0.77 6.08 -22.18
CA THR A 85 2.08 6.74 -22.11
C THR A 85 2.18 7.52 -20.79
N PRO A 86 3.15 7.25 -19.91
CA PRO A 86 4.26 6.29 -20.06
C PRO A 86 3.85 4.82 -19.92
N CYS A 87 4.47 3.97 -20.73
CA CYS A 87 4.22 2.53 -20.72
C CYS A 87 4.85 1.89 -19.48
N ILE A 88 4.12 1.02 -18.80
CA ILE A 88 4.61 0.28 -17.64
C ILE A 88 4.42 -1.22 -17.83
N TYR A 89 5.38 -2.00 -17.32
CA TYR A 89 5.30 -3.46 -17.23
C TYR A 89 4.77 -3.84 -15.85
N TRP A 90 3.81 -4.77 -15.79
CA TRP A 90 3.22 -5.26 -14.55
C TRP A 90 3.01 -6.77 -14.61
N LEU A 91 3.14 -7.43 -13.46
CA LEU A 91 2.91 -8.87 -13.31
C LEU A 91 1.52 -9.10 -12.70
N PRO A 92 0.59 -9.78 -13.38
CA PRO A 92 -0.63 -10.22 -12.73
C PRO A 92 -0.30 -11.22 -11.63
N LEU A 93 -1.02 -11.14 -10.51
CA LEU A 93 -0.89 -12.14 -9.46
C LEU A 93 -1.27 -13.53 -10.00
N THR A 94 -0.56 -14.55 -9.56
CA THR A 94 -0.91 -15.93 -9.90
C THR A 94 -2.21 -16.34 -9.20
N ALA A 95 -2.94 -17.31 -9.75
CA ALA A 95 -4.18 -17.80 -9.14
C ALA A 95 -3.97 -18.26 -7.69
N ALA A 96 -2.82 -18.89 -7.41
CA ALA A 96 -2.44 -19.29 -6.05
C ALA A 96 -2.27 -18.09 -5.11
N GLN A 97 -1.61 -17.02 -5.55
CA GLN A 97 -1.44 -15.79 -4.76
C GLN A 97 -2.78 -15.08 -4.52
N ILE A 98 -3.66 -15.08 -5.52
CA ILE A 98 -5.02 -14.55 -5.39
C ILE A 98 -5.79 -15.35 -4.34
N ALA A 99 -5.78 -16.68 -4.40
CA ALA A 99 -6.47 -17.53 -3.43
C ALA A 99 -5.96 -17.29 -2.00
N VAL A 100 -4.65 -17.19 -1.79
CA VAL A 100 -4.09 -16.88 -0.46
C VAL A 100 -4.54 -15.51 0.03
N LYS A 101 -4.45 -14.47 -0.82
CA LYS A 101 -4.85 -13.11 -0.46
C LYS A 101 -6.36 -13.00 -0.24
N GLU A 102 -7.14 -13.74 -1.01
CA GLU A 102 -8.59 -13.79 -0.89
C GLU A 102 -9.02 -14.52 0.38
N GLU A 103 -8.36 -15.62 0.74
CA GLU A 103 -8.61 -16.31 1.99
C GLU A 103 -8.31 -15.40 3.17
N MET A 104 -7.17 -14.69 3.16
CA MET A 104 -6.86 -13.69 4.20
C MET A 104 -7.95 -12.62 4.30
N ARG A 105 -8.42 -12.10 3.16
CA ARG A 105 -9.53 -11.13 3.12
C ARG A 105 -10.81 -11.74 3.70
N ARG A 106 -11.12 -12.99 3.37
CA ARG A 106 -12.31 -13.71 3.86
C ARG A 106 -12.24 -13.93 5.36
N GLN A 107 -11.09 -14.33 5.89
CA GLN A 107 -10.85 -14.50 7.33
C GLN A 107 -11.06 -13.20 8.09
N HIS A 108 -10.49 -12.08 7.59
CA HIS A 108 -10.67 -10.77 8.22
C HIS A 108 -12.13 -10.30 8.18
N MET A 109 -12.82 -10.50 7.06
CA MET A 109 -14.25 -10.17 6.94
C MET A 109 -15.09 -11.01 7.91
N ALA A 110 -14.82 -12.31 8.02
CA ALA A 110 -15.52 -13.21 8.92
C ALA A 110 -15.27 -12.87 10.39
N GLU A 111 -14.05 -12.48 10.76
CA GLU A 111 -13.74 -12.01 12.12
C GLU A 111 -14.48 -10.71 12.45
N HIS A 112 -14.46 -9.75 11.52
CA HIS A 112 -15.14 -8.47 11.69
C HIS A 112 -16.67 -8.67 11.82
N GLU A 113 -17.24 -9.53 10.98
CA GLU A 113 -18.65 -9.90 11.03
C GLU A 113 -19.00 -10.62 12.33
N ARG A 114 -18.16 -11.57 12.79
CA ARG A 114 -18.37 -12.27 14.06
C ARG A 114 -18.41 -11.30 15.24
N ARG A 115 -17.47 -10.35 15.27
CA ARG A 115 -17.40 -9.34 16.33
C ARG A 115 -18.65 -8.45 16.34
N LEU A 116 -19.09 -7.98 15.18
CA LEU A 116 -20.33 -7.19 15.05
C LEU A 116 -21.58 -8.00 15.44
N ALA A 117 -21.65 -9.28 15.05
CA ALA A 117 -22.75 -10.15 15.41
C ALA A 117 -22.82 -10.42 16.92
N GLU A 118 -21.67 -10.58 17.59
CA GLU A 118 -21.59 -10.70 19.05
C GLU A 118 -22.09 -9.43 19.74
N LEU A 119 -21.63 -8.24 19.33
CA LEU A 119 -22.12 -6.95 19.83
C LEU A 119 -23.63 -6.77 19.60
N ARG A 120 -24.15 -7.21 18.45
CA ARG A 120 -25.59 -7.14 18.17
C ARG A 120 -26.38 -8.09 19.08
N LYS A 121 -25.87 -9.28 19.35
CA LYS A 121 -26.51 -10.25 20.27
C LYS A 121 -26.54 -9.73 21.71
N THR A 122 -25.47 -9.10 22.18
CA THR A 122 -25.41 -8.53 23.54
C THR A 122 -26.33 -7.32 23.69
N ASP A 123 -26.43 -6.43 22.70
CA ASP A 123 -27.39 -5.31 22.70
C ASP A 123 -28.84 -5.81 22.75
N VAL A 124 -29.20 -6.79 21.91
CA VAL A 124 -30.56 -7.36 21.88
C VAL A 124 -30.88 -8.13 23.18
N GLY A 125 -29.92 -8.90 23.70
CA GLY A 125 -30.07 -9.61 24.97
C GLY A 125 -30.26 -8.64 26.14
N SER A 126 -29.40 -7.62 26.24
CA SER A 126 -29.48 -6.59 27.28
C SER A 126 -30.81 -5.84 27.26
N ARG A 127 -31.31 -5.49 26.06
CA ARG A 127 -32.64 -4.85 25.93
C ARG A 127 -33.77 -5.77 26.38
N ARG A 128 -33.69 -7.07 26.11
CA ARG A 128 -34.69 -8.05 26.53
C ARG A 128 -34.66 -8.23 28.05
N ASP A 129 -33.48 -8.40 28.63
CA ASP A 129 -33.29 -8.60 30.07
C ASP A 129 -33.71 -7.35 30.86
N ASN A 130 -33.46 -6.14 30.31
CA ASN A 130 -33.93 -4.91 30.94
C ASN A 130 -35.46 -4.81 30.90
N LYS A 131 -36.07 -5.17 29.77
CA LYS A 131 -37.54 -5.19 29.63
C LYS A 131 -38.21 -6.23 30.52
N GLU A 132 -37.56 -7.35 30.79
CA GLU A 132 -38.05 -8.37 31.72
C GLU A 132 -37.96 -7.88 33.17
N ARG A 133 -36.82 -7.31 33.56
CA ARG A 133 -36.64 -6.69 34.90
C ARG A 133 -37.63 -5.56 35.16
N ASP A 134 -37.91 -4.71 34.17
CA ASP A 134 -38.90 -3.63 34.33
C ASP A 134 -40.32 -4.20 34.54
N ARG A 135 -40.69 -5.28 33.84
CA ARG A 135 -41.98 -5.96 34.06
C ARG A 135 -42.09 -6.65 35.40
N ASP A 136 -40.99 -7.19 35.91
CA ASP A 136 -40.97 -7.84 37.22
C ASP A 136 -41.11 -6.79 38.34
N ARG A 137 -40.50 -5.61 38.18
CA ARG A 137 -40.69 -4.46 39.07
C ARG A 137 -42.14 -3.96 39.09
N ASP A 138 -42.84 -4.00 37.96
CA ASP A 138 -44.24 -3.58 37.87
C ASP A 138 -45.23 -4.61 38.50
N ARG A 139 -44.79 -5.84 38.81
CA ARG A 139 -45.64 -6.87 39.44
C ARG A 139 -45.54 -6.93 40.96
N GLU A 140 -44.51 -6.33 41.53
CA GLU A 140 -44.27 -6.26 42.98
C GLU A 140 -44.95 -5.02 43.58
#